data_AF-A0A2R7QVV4-F1
#
_entry.id   AF-A0A2R7QVV4-F1
#
_cell.length_a   1.000
_cell.length_b   1.000
_cell.length_c   1.000
_cell.angle_alpha   90.00
_cell.angle_beta   90.00
_cell.angle_gamma   90.00
#
_symmetry.space_group_name_H-M   'P 1'
#
loop_
_entity.id
_entity.type
_entity.pdbx_description
1 polymer ?
#
loop_
_entity_poly.entity_id
_entity_poly.type
_entity_poly.pdbx_seq_one_letter_code
_entity_poly.pdbx_strand_id
1 'polypeptide(L)'
;MSELQDLSALIRANTPLIIIETQDEGRIVELFRQTLMHVWRALHRWSITEGLRRIDMDREDDAVGPPDASSALQMIRQAEQRGIYLLLDFHP
;
A
#
# COMPACT_ATOMS: atom_id res chain seq x y z
N MET A 1 22.25 6.24 -2.00
CA MET A 1 21.43 5.12 -1.53
C MET A 1 20.33 4.90 -2.57
N SER A 2 19.88 3.67 -2.78
CA SER A 2 18.80 3.38 -3.74
C SER A 2 17.45 3.72 -3.09
N GLU A 3 16.49 4.29 -3.85
CA GLU A 3 15.12 4.59 -3.39
C GLU A 3 14.47 3.38 -2.69
N LEU A 4 14.77 2.16 -3.16
CA LEU A 4 14.31 0.89 -2.59
C LEU A 4 14.83 0.66 -1.15
N GLN A 5 16.09 1.01 -0.91
CA GLN A 5 16.73 0.86 0.42
C GLN A 5 16.15 1.86 1.42
N ASP A 6 15.96 3.10 0.98
CA ASP A 6 15.39 4.16 1.82
C ASP A 6 13.93 3.84 2.19
N LEU A 7 13.13 3.40 1.22
CA LEU A 7 11.75 2.97 1.46
C LEU A 7 11.67 1.75 2.40
N SER A 8 12.53 0.76 2.17
CA SER A 8 12.63 -0.42 3.06
C SER A 8 13.00 -0.03 4.49
N ALA A 9 13.89 0.95 4.67
CA ALA A 9 14.29 1.46 5.97
C ALA A 9 13.11 2.14 6.69
N LEU A 10 12.34 2.99 5.99
CA LEU A 10 11.14 3.63 6.54
C LEU A 10 10.08 2.62 6.98
N ILE A 11 9.83 1.59 6.16
CA ILE A 11 8.87 0.52 6.50
C ILE A 11 9.36 -0.26 7.74
N ARG A 12 10.65 -0.61 7.81
CA ARG A 12 11.24 -1.33 8.95
C ARG A 12 11.23 -0.49 10.23
N ALA A 13 11.35 0.83 10.11
CA ALA A 13 11.23 1.77 11.21
C ALA A 13 9.78 1.90 11.76
N ASN A 14 8.79 1.29 11.10
CA ASN A 14 7.36 1.45 11.40
C ASN A 14 6.88 2.90 11.28
N THR A 15 7.39 3.65 10.30
CA THR A 15 6.86 4.99 9.99
C THR A 15 5.35 4.86 9.67
N PRO A 16 4.45 5.50 10.45
CA PRO A 16 3.02 5.21 10.40
C PRO A 16 2.30 5.81 9.19
N LEU A 17 2.82 6.91 8.64
CA LEU A 17 2.27 7.58 7.46
C LEU A 17 3.43 8.09 6.61
N ILE A 18 3.38 7.79 5.32
CA ILE A 18 4.31 8.27 4.30
C ILE A 18 3.48 8.93 3.22
N ILE A 19 3.74 10.21 2.96
CA ILE A 19 3.09 10.96 1.88
C ILE A 19 4.04 10.99 0.70
N ILE A 20 3.55 10.63 -0.48
CA ILE A 20 4.32 10.61 -1.72
C ILE A 20 3.57 11.46 -2.73
N GLU A 21 4.21 12.53 -3.20
CA GLU A 21 3.72 13.35 -4.30
C GLU A 21 4.50 12.95 -5.56
N THR A 22 3.79 12.42 -6.55
CA THR A 22 4.37 11.91 -7.79
C THR A 22 3.40 12.11 -8.95
N GLN A 23 3.92 12.26 -10.16
CA GLN A 23 3.12 12.19 -11.39
C GLN A 23 3.05 10.77 -11.97
N ASP A 24 3.90 9.87 -11.46
CA ASP A 24 4.00 8.47 -11.88
C ASP A 24 3.68 7.57 -10.69
N GLU A 25 2.38 7.30 -10.51
CA GLU A 25 1.89 6.40 -9.46
C GLU A 25 2.30 4.95 -9.72
N GLY A 26 2.31 4.53 -10.98
CA GLY A 26 2.65 3.16 -11.38
C GLY A 26 4.06 2.77 -10.97
N ARG A 27 5.03 3.68 -11.17
CA ARG A 27 6.41 3.49 -10.70
C ARG A 27 6.51 3.33 -9.19
N ILE A 28 5.71 4.07 -8.41
CA ILE A 28 5.70 3.96 -6.95
C ILE A 28 5.09 2.63 -6.51
N VAL A 29 3.96 2.22 -7.10
CA VAL A 29 3.37 0.90 -6.82
C VAL A 29 4.38 -0.22 -7.09
N GLU A 30 5.11 -0.14 -8.20
CA GLU A 30 6.16 -1.11 -8.54
C GLU A 30 7.34 -1.08 -7.55
N LEU A 31 7.77 0.10 -7.11
CA LEU A 31 8.79 0.22 -6.07
C LEU A 31 8.34 -0.49 -4.77
N PHE A 32 7.09 -0.30 -4.35
CA PHE A 32 6.55 -1.02 -3.19
C PHE A 32 6.44 -2.53 -3.42
N ARG A 33 6.06 -2.99 -4.62
CA ARG A 33 6.10 -4.42 -4.97
C ARG A 33 7.49 -5.00 -4.79
N GLN A 34 8.53 -4.29 -5.24
CA GLN A 34 9.92 -4.71 -5.07
C GLN A 34 10.34 -4.71 -3.59
N THR A 35 9.80 -3.80 -2.75
CA THR A 35 10.09 -3.82 -1.31
C THR A 35 9.58 -5.06 -0.60
N LEU A 36 8.57 -5.78 -1.14
CA LEU A 36 8.08 -7.04 -0.56
C LEU A 36 9.20 -8.08 -0.40
N MET A 37 10.21 -8.08 -1.28
CA MET A 37 11.38 -8.96 -1.15
C MET A 37 12.24 -8.62 0.07
N HIS A 38 12.14 -7.39 0.56
CA HIS A 38 12.94 -6.87 1.66
C HIS A 38 12.14 -6.73 2.96
N VAL A 39 10.81 -6.77 2.93
CA VAL A 39 9.95 -6.65 4.12
C VAL A 39 8.85 -7.70 4.11
N TRP A 40 8.70 -8.41 5.23
CA TRP A 40 7.70 -9.45 5.42
C TRP A 40 6.35 -8.85 5.85
N ARG A 41 5.72 -8.07 4.97
CA ARG A 41 4.40 -7.45 5.21
C ARG A 41 3.50 -7.62 4.01
N ALA A 42 2.21 -7.83 4.24
CA ALA A 42 1.22 -7.78 3.17
C ALA A 42 1.13 -6.35 2.60
N LEU A 43 1.12 -6.22 1.29
CA LEU A 43 0.90 -4.96 0.59
C LEU A 43 -0.54 -4.92 0.08
N HIS A 44 -1.19 -3.78 0.26
CA HIS A 44 -2.52 -3.53 -0.27
C HIS A 44 -2.52 -2.23 -1.05
N ARG A 45 -3.38 -2.14 -2.06
CA ARG A 45 -3.65 -0.93 -2.81
C ARG A 45 -5.13 -0.63 -2.74
N TRP A 46 -5.46 0.63 -2.47
CA TRP A 46 -6.80 1.16 -2.58
C TRP A 46 -6.83 2.25 -3.63
N SER A 47 -7.87 2.25 -4.46
CA SER A 47 -8.27 3.40 -5.26
C SER A 47 -9.79 3.57 -5.19
N ILE A 48 -10.27 4.76 -5.53
CA ILE A 48 -11.71 5.06 -5.57
C ILE A 48 -12.48 4.23 -6.61
N THR A 49 -11.81 3.73 -7.64
CA THR A 49 -12.45 2.95 -8.73
C THR A 49 -12.42 1.45 -8.48
N GLU A 50 -11.43 0.96 -7.73
CA GLU A 50 -11.16 -0.47 -7.59
C GLU A 50 -11.34 -0.98 -6.16
N GLY A 51 -11.42 -0.11 -5.16
CA GLY A 51 -11.48 -0.48 -3.75
C GLY A 51 -10.16 -1.07 -3.25
N LEU A 52 -10.21 -1.72 -2.08
CA LEU A 52 -9.02 -2.28 -1.44
C LEU A 52 -8.70 -3.65 -2.02
N ARG A 53 -7.48 -3.82 -2.53
CA ARG A 53 -6.95 -5.07 -3.07
C ARG A 53 -5.65 -5.44 -2.40
N ARG A 54 -5.41 -6.73 -2.27
CA ARG A 54 -4.09 -7.25 -1.89
C ARG A 54 -3.19 -7.31 -3.13
N ILE A 55 -1.95 -6.88 -2.94
CA ILE A 55 -0.88 -6.95 -3.93
C ILE A 55 0.18 -7.93 -3.41
N ASP A 56 0.48 -8.94 -4.22
CA ASP A 56 1.69 -9.75 -4.10
C ASP A 56 2.61 -9.46 -5.30
N MET A 57 3.83 -10.02 -5.34
CA MET A 57 4.82 -9.68 -6.37
C MET A 57 4.29 -9.75 -7.82
N ASP A 58 3.61 -10.85 -8.16
CA ASP A 58 3.16 -11.12 -9.54
C ASP A 58 1.63 -11.13 -9.70
N ARG A 59 0.89 -10.77 -8.64
CA ARG A 59 -0.59 -10.90 -8.61
C ARG A 59 -1.25 -9.80 -7.81
N GLU A 60 -2.45 -9.41 -8.24
CA GLU A 60 -3.42 -8.71 -7.41
C GLU A 60 -4.62 -9.62 -7.18
N ASP A 61 -5.15 -9.60 -5.96
CA ASP A 61 -6.41 -10.26 -5.65
C ASP A 61 -7.61 -9.36 -5.99
N ASP A 62 -8.79 -9.96 -6.00
CA ASP A 62 -10.04 -9.23 -6.20
C ASP A 62 -10.24 -8.16 -5.12
N ALA A 63 -11.00 -7.13 -5.48
CA ALA A 63 -11.39 -6.08 -4.56
C ALA A 63 -12.18 -6.62 -3.37
N VAL A 64 -11.85 -6.14 -2.18
CA VAL A 64 -12.56 -6.48 -0.96
C VAL A 64 -13.37 -5.27 -0.51
N GLY A 65 -14.68 -5.49 -0.36
CA GLY A 65 -15.62 -4.47 0.11
C GLY A 65 -15.98 -3.40 -0.93
N PRO A 66 -16.80 -2.41 -0.56
CA PRO A 66 -17.13 -1.30 -1.43
C PRO A 66 -15.92 -0.38 -1.66
N PRO A 67 -15.84 0.30 -2.81
CA PRO A 67 -14.74 1.23 -3.12
C PRO A 67 -14.95 2.58 -2.41
N ASP A 68 -15.24 2.55 -1.11
CA ASP A 68 -15.40 3.75 -0.30
C ASP A 68 -14.27 3.89 0.71
N ALA A 69 -13.84 5.13 0.93
CA ALA A 69 -12.71 5.47 1.78
C ALA A 69 -12.92 5.04 3.24
N SER A 70 -14.15 5.13 3.74
CA SER A 70 -14.47 4.80 5.14
C SER A 70 -14.38 3.30 5.40
N SER A 71 -14.90 2.47 4.51
CA SER A 71 -14.77 1.01 4.57
C SER A 71 -13.31 0.59 4.49
N ALA A 72 -12.51 1.20 3.62
CA ALA A 72 -11.07 0.91 3.55
C ALA A 72 -10.36 1.19 4.89
N LEU A 73 -10.61 2.35 5.51
CA LEU A 73 -10.05 2.67 6.83
C LEU A 73 -10.56 1.74 7.93
N GLN A 74 -11.84 1.34 7.87
CA GLN A 74 -12.40 0.38 8.82
C GLN A 74 -11.73 -0.99 8.69
N MET A 75 -11.48 -1.45 7.46
CA MET A 75 -10.74 -2.68 7.21
C MET A 75 -9.29 -2.61 7.71
N ILE A 76 -8.59 -1.50 7.45
CA ILE A 76 -7.23 -1.27 7.97
C ILE A 76 -7.24 -1.32 9.50
N ARG A 77 -8.22 -0.70 10.14
CA ARG A 77 -8.38 -0.70 11.60
C ARG A 77 -8.65 -2.09 12.17
N GLN A 78 -9.37 -2.95 11.44
CA GLN A 78 -9.73 -4.31 11.86
C GLN A 78 -8.66 -5.35 11.51
N ALA A 79 -7.61 -4.98 10.77
CA ALA A 79 -6.58 -5.91 10.34
C ALA A 79 -5.81 -6.50 11.53
N GLU A 80 -5.75 -7.83 11.60
CA GLU A 80 -5.03 -8.55 12.66
C GLU A 80 -3.51 -8.52 12.46
N GLN A 81 -3.05 -8.35 11.22
CA GLN A 81 -1.65 -8.34 10.85
C GLN A 81 -1.19 -6.97 10.37
N ARG A 82 0.09 -6.65 10.61
CA ARG A 82 0.70 -5.42 10.11
C ARG A 82 0.83 -5.47 8.58
N GLY A 83 0.05 -4.64 7.89
CA GLY A 83 0.13 -4.43 6.45
C GLY A 83 0.77 -3.10 6.07
N ILE A 84 1.11 -2.99 4.79
CA ILE A 84 1.36 -1.74 4.08
C ILE A 84 0.10 -1.46 3.24
N TYR A 85 -0.41 -0.24 3.28
CA TYR A 85 -1.61 0.16 2.58
C TYR A 85 -1.30 1.39 1.73
N LEU A 86 -1.28 1.22 0.41
CA LEU A 86 -1.14 2.30 -0.56
C LEU A 86 -2.53 2.87 -0.84
N LEU A 87 -2.76 4.11 -0.42
CA LEU A 87 -4.02 4.80 -0.60
C LEU A 87 -3.85 5.84 -1.72
N LEU A 88 -4.28 5.50 -2.94
CA LEU A 88 -4.16 6.36 -4.11
C LEU A 88 -5.29 7.38 -4.15
N ASP A 89 -4.95 8.65 -4.41
CA ASP A 89 -5.88 9.78 -4.41
C ASP A 89 -6.85 9.79 -3.21
N PHE A 90 -6.34 9.46 -2.02
CA PHE A 90 -7.15 9.37 -0.81
C PHE A 90 -7.44 10.75 -0.23
N HIS A 91 -8.44 11.41 -0.81
CA HIS A 91 -8.92 12.72 -0.40
C HIS A 91 -10.13 12.57 0.56
N PRO A 92 -10.26 13.45 1.57
CA PRO A 92 -11.40 13.47 2.49
C PRO A 92 -12.71 13.88 1.82
#